data_AF-A0A2H1WZ55-F1
#
_entry.id   AF-A0A2H1WZ55-F1
#
_cell.length_a   1.000
_cell.length_b   1.000
_cell.length_c   1.000
_cell.angle_alpha   90.00
_cell.angle_beta   90.00
_cell.angle_gamma   90.00
#
_symmetry.space_group_name_H-M   'P 1'
#
loop_
_entity.id
_entity.type
_entity.pdbx_description
1 polymer ?
#
loop_
_entity_poly.entity_id
_entity_poly.type
_entity_poly.pdbx_seq_one_letter_code
_entity_poly.pdbx_strand_id
1 'polypeptide(L)'
;MSVSAPTVETKHELEDLMADVKKTANKVRGKLKHIEQNIEQEEHSNKSSADLRIRKTQHSTLSRKFVEVMTEYNRTQTDYRDRCKSRIQRQLEITGRATTDDELEEMLEQGNSAVFTQGIIMETQQAKQTLADIEARHADIIKLETSIRELHDMFMDMAMLVESQGEMIDRIEYHVEHAVDYVQTATQDTKKALKYQSKARRQGELIDRIEYHVTQATDYVDYGRVEIRKAGEYAAKARKVMLHIQTKPRLSRRLLLNCETLQRFYYCTDLGGEALPNRDFSNNIGPHL
;
A
#
# COMPACT_ATOMS: atom_id res chain seq x y z
N MET A 1 -34.96 -48.97 -4.69
CA MET A 1 -34.16 -48.80 -3.45
C MET A 1 -35.00 -48.04 -2.45
N SER A 2 -35.46 -48.72 -1.42
CA SER A 2 -36.23 -48.14 -0.31
C SER A 2 -35.31 -47.28 0.55
N VAL A 3 -35.40 -45.96 0.39
CA VAL A 3 -34.75 -45.01 1.32
C VAL A 3 -35.44 -45.21 2.67
N SER A 4 -34.70 -45.77 3.64
CA SER A 4 -35.18 -45.94 5.01
C SER A 4 -35.56 -44.57 5.58
N ALA A 5 -36.59 -44.53 6.41
CA ALA A 5 -36.92 -43.32 7.16
C ALA A 5 -35.66 -42.81 7.90
N PRO A 6 -35.40 -41.49 7.92
CA PRO A 6 -34.25 -40.93 8.63
C PRO A 6 -34.34 -41.34 10.11
N THR A 7 -33.22 -41.83 10.66
CA THR A 7 -33.12 -42.17 12.08
C THR A 7 -33.26 -40.89 12.91
N VAL A 8 -33.70 -41.03 14.17
CA VAL A 8 -33.83 -39.90 15.10
C VAL A 8 -32.52 -39.10 15.20
N GLU A 9 -31.37 -39.78 15.12
CA GLU A 9 -30.04 -39.16 15.11
C GLU A 9 -29.85 -38.24 13.89
N THR A 10 -30.13 -38.72 12.68
CA THR A 10 -29.98 -37.90 11.46
C THR A 10 -30.90 -36.67 11.44
N LYS A 11 -32.05 -36.72 12.10
CA LYS A 11 -32.94 -35.55 12.25
C LYS A 11 -32.35 -34.51 13.20
N HIS A 12 -31.78 -34.95 14.32
CA HIS A 12 -31.13 -34.06 15.28
C HIS A 12 -29.90 -33.37 14.64
N GLU A 13 -29.08 -34.12 13.91
CA GLU A 13 -27.93 -33.57 13.18
C GLU A 13 -28.35 -32.51 12.15
N LEU A 14 -29.47 -32.71 11.44
CA LEU A 14 -30.00 -31.71 10.52
C LEU A 14 -30.42 -30.43 11.24
N GLU A 15 -31.11 -30.55 12.38
CA GLU A 15 -31.53 -29.40 13.20
C GLU A 15 -30.34 -28.62 13.73
N ASP A 16 -29.30 -29.31 14.21
CA ASP A 16 -28.05 -28.71 14.66
C ASP A 16 -27.35 -27.96 13.52
N LEU A 17 -27.23 -28.58 12.34
CA LEU A 17 -26.65 -27.95 11.16
C LEU A 17 -27.44 -26.71 10.71
N MET A 18 -28.78 -26.76 10.73
CA MET A 18 -29.61 -25.60 10.42
C MET A 18 -29.37 -24.46 11.42
N ALA A 19 -29.30 -24.77 12.72
CA ALA A 19 -29.01 -23.80 13.76
C ALA A 19 -27.61 -23.18 13.60
N ASP A 20 -26.61 -23.99 13.26
CA ASP A 20 -25.24 -23.53 13.05
C ASP A 20 -25.09 -22.66 11.80
N VAL A 21 -25.75 -23.02 10.69
CA VAL A 21 -25.81 -22.19 9.49
C VAL A 21 -26.45 -20.84 9.82
N LYS A 22 -27.60 -20.83 10.51
CA LYS A 22 -28.28 -19.60 10.94
C LYS A 22 -27.38 -18.73 11.83
N LYS A 23 -26.74 -19.33 12.82
CA LYS A 23 -25.85 -18.61 13.75
C LYS A 23 -24.65 -18.02 13.03
N THR A 24 -24.06 -18.77 12.11
CA THR A 24 -22.88 -18.34 11.36
C THR A 24 -23.24 -17.27 10.34
N ALA A 25 -24.35 -17.42 9.61
CA ALA A 25 -24.86 -16.43 8.68
C ALA A 25 -25.13 -15.08 9.36
N ASN A 26 -25.76 -15.09 10.54
CA ASN A 26 -25.98 -13.87 11.31
C ASN A 26 -24.69 -13.21 11.79
N LYS A 27 -23.67 -13.98 12.18
CA LYS A 27 -22.34 -13.45 12.52
C LYS A 27 -21.66 -12.82 11.30
N VAL A 28 -21.71 -13.47 10.14
CA VAL A 28 -21.13 -12.93 8.90
C VAL A 28 -21.84 -11.64 8.50
N ARG A 29 -23.19 -11.64 8.50
CA ARG A 29 -24.01 -10.45 8.25
C ARG A 29 -23.63 -9.29 9.17
N GLY A 30 -23.55 -9.53 10.49
CA GLY A 30 -23.18 -8.50 11.45
C GLY A 30 -21.78 -7.93 11.22
N LYS A 31 -20.80 -8.78 10.85
CA LYS A 31 -19.45 -8.33 10.50
C LYS A 31 -19.41 -7.53 9.20
N LEU A 32 -20.16 -7.93 8.18
CA LEU A 32 -20.25 -7.19 6.92
C LEU A 32 -20.84 -5.79 7.15
N LYS A 33 -21.98 -5.69 7.86
CA LYS A 33 -22.58 -4.40 8.24
C LYS A 33 -21.62 -3.52 9.05
N HIS A 34 -20.82 -4.10 9.94
CA HIS A 34 -19.83 -3.33 10.69
C HIS A 34 -18.72 -2.78 9.78
N ILE A 35 -18.23 -3.57 8.81
CA ILE A 35 -17.23 -3.10 7.84
C ILE A 35 -17.82 -1.99 6.96
N GLU A 36 -19.06 -2.13 6.51
CA GLU A 36 -19.77 -1.09 5.75
C GLU A 36 -19.84 0.23 6.54
N GLN A 37 -20.31 0.21 7.79
CA GLN A 37 -20.39 1.40 8.64
C GLN A 37 -19.03 2.08 8.82
N ASN A 38 -17.96 1.29 8.96
CA ASN A 38 -16.59 1.83 9.07
C ASN A 38 -16.14 2.49 7.75
N ILE A 39 -16.47 1.89 6.60
CA ILE A 39 -16.19 2.46 5.27
C ILE A 39 -16.91 3.80 5.13
N GLU A 40 -18.21 3.86 5.44
CA GLU A 40 -19.00 5.08 5.35
C GLU A 40 -18.41 6.18 6.24
N GLN A 41 -18.09 5.88 7.50
CA GLN A 41 -17.48 6.86 8.42
C GLN A 41 -16.16 7.43 7.89
N GLU A 42 -15.31 6.58 7.32
CA GLU A 42 -14.03 7.01 6.76
C GLU A 42 -14.18 7.86 5.49
N GLU A 43 -15.17 7.56 4.63
CA GLU A 43 -15.48 8.38 3.45
C GLU A 43 -15.87 9.81 3.83
N HIS A 44 -16.68 9.98 4.88
CA HIS A 44 -17.08 11.30 5.37
C HIS A 44 -15.88 12.14 5.87
N SER A 45 -14.80 11.48 6.29
CA SER A 45 -13.56 12.13 6.71
C SER A 45 -12.64 12.53 5.53
N ASN A 46 -13.04 12.28 4.28
CA ASN A 46 -12.32 12.55 3.03
C ASN A 46 -10.91 11.94 2.96
N LYS A 47 -10.66 10.88 3.75
CA LYS A 47 -9.40 10.12 3.73
C LYS A 47 -9.48 9.01 2.69
N SER A 48 -9.30 9.35 1.42
CA SER A 48 -9.08 8.34 0.37
C SER A 48 -7.70 7.71 0.55
N SER A 49 -7.64 6.67 1.40
CA SER A 49 -6.42 5.93 1.71
C SER A 49 -6.40 4.57 1.00
N ALA A 50 -5.20 4.02 0.81
CA ALA A 50 -5.05 2.66 0.29
C ALA A 50 -5.80 1.64 1.17
N ASP A 51 -5.82 1.87 2.48
CA ASP A 51 -6.50 1.05 3.48
C ASP A 51 -8.04 1.07 3.30
N LEU A 52 -8.62 2.25 3.04
CA LEU A 52 -10.06 2.39 2.72
C LEU A 52 -10.43 1.64 1.44
N ARG A 53 -9.60 1.72 0.39
CA ARG A 53 -9.81 0.97 -0.86
C ARG A 53 -9.76 -0.54 -0.64
N ILE A 54 -8.81 -1.03 0.17
CA ILE A 54 -8.71 -2.44 0.53
C ILE A 54 -9.97 -2.89 1.28
N ARG A 55 -10.41 -2.14 2.29
CA ARG A 55 -11.64 -2.45 3.04
C ARG A 55 -12.86 -2.56 2.12
N LYS A 56 -13.06 -1.61 1.22
CA LYS A 56 -14.14 -1.62 0.21
C LYS A 56 -14.11 -2.86 -0.67
N THR A 57 -12.93 -3.21 -1.18
CA THR A 57 -12.72 -4.38 -2.05
C THR A 57 -13.06 -5.69 -1.32
N GLN A 58 -12.53 -5.82 -0.09
CA GLN A 58 -12.72 -7.01 0.73
C GLN A 58 -14.20 -7.15 1.13
N HIS A 59 -14.81 -6.06 1.59
CA HIS A 59 -16.23 -6.02 1.90
C HIS A 59 -17.08 -6.50 0.73
N SER A 60 -16.78 -6.03 -0.49
CA SER A 60 -17.54 -6.41 -1.66
C SER A 60 -17.37 -7.87 -2.06
N THR A 61 -16.14 -8.35 -2.07
CA THR A 61 -15.84 -9.75 -2.38
C THR A 61 -16.53 -10.69 -1.39
N LEU A 62 -16.43 -10.38 -0.08
CA LEU A 62 -17.05 -11.18 0.97
C LEU A 62 -18.58 -11.12 0.91
N SER A 63 -19.17 -9.96 0.62
CA SER A 63 -20.62 -9.80 0.47
C SER A 63 -21.15 -10.64 -0.68
N ARG A 64 -20.48 -10.61 -1.84
CA ARG A 64 -20.86 -11.42 -3.01
C ARG A 64 -20.77 -12.92 -2.69
N LYS A 65 -19.68 -13.36 -2.06
CA LYS A 65 -19.50 -14.76 -1.66
C LYS A 65 -20.53 -15.21 -0.63
N PHE A 66 -20.89 -14.34 0.31
CA PHE A 66 -21.93 -14.61 1.28
C PHE A 66 -23.28 -14.81 0.59
N VAL A 67 -23.69 -13.90 -0.31
CA VAL A 67 -24.94 -14.02 -1.08
C VAL A 67 -24.93 -15.31 -1.92
N GLU A 68 -23.84 -15.63 -2.60
CA GLU A 68 -23.68 -16.87 -3.38
C GLU A 68 -23.97 -18.12 -2.54
N VAL A 69 -23.35 -18.24 -1.36
CA VAL A 69 -23.53 -19.39 -0.46
C VAL A 69 -24.94 -19.43 0.12
N MET A 70 -25.51 -18.29 0.50
CA MET A 70 -26.88 -18.25 1.05
C MET A 70 -27.94 -18.57 -0.01
N THR A 71 -27.70 -18.23 -1.27
CA THR A 71 -28.58 -18.61 -2.39
C THR A 71 -28.56 -20.11 -2.63
N GLU A 72 -27.38 -20.73 -2.59
CA GLU A 72 -27.26 -22.18 -2.70
C GLU A 72 -27.93 -22.90 -1.50
N TYR A 73 -27.80 -22.33 -0.31
CA TYR A 73 -28.50 -22.84 0.87
C TYR A 73 -30.03 -22.73 0.73
N ASN A 74 -30.54 -21.60 0.25
CA ASN A 74 -31.97 -21.43 -0.03
C ASN A 74 -32.48 -22.47 -1.05
N ARG A 75 -31.73 -22.67 -2.15
CA ARG A 75 -32.04 -23.71 -3.14
C ARG A 75 -32.13 -25.09 -2.50
N THR A 76 -31.17 -25.44 -1.65
CA THR A 76 -31.16 -26.72 -0.93
C THR A 76 -32.38 -26.88 -0.01
N GLN A 77 -32.81 -25.81 0.65
CA GLN A 77 -34.02 -25.82 1.48
C GLN A 77 -35.30 -26.01 0.67
N THR A 78 -35.43 -25.30 -0.46
CA THR A 78 -36.57 -25.44 -1.38
C THR A 78 -36.65 -26.86 -1.93
N ASP A 79 -35.53 -27.43 -2.40
CA ASP A 79 -35.47 -28.81 -2.86
C ASP A 79 -35.90 -29.81 -1.77
N TYR A 80 -35.51 -29.57 -0.50
CA TYR A 80 -35.92 -30.42 0.62
C TYR A 80 -37.40 -30.26 0.97
N ARG A 81 -37.94 -29.04 0.89
CA ARG A 81 -39.36 -28.74 1.09
C ARG A 81 -40.22 -29.46 0.05
N ASP A 82 -39.83 -29.42 -1.22
CA ASP A 82 -40.53 -30.12 -2.31
C ASP A 82 -40.49 -31.63 -2.13
N ARG A 83 -39.35 -32.19 -1.68
CA ARG A 83 -39.28 -33.62 -1.33
C ARG A 83 -40.20 -33.99 -0.17
N CYS A 84 -40.36 -33.12 0.83
CA CYS A 84 -41.31 -33.34 1.92
C CYS A 84 -42.75 -33.29 1.41
N LYS A 85 -43.09 -32.32 0.54
CA LYS A 85 -44.40 -32.22 -0.12
C LYS A 85 -44.73 -33.50 -0.90
N SER A 86 -43.84 -33.96 -1.79
CA SER A 86 -44.06 -35.20 -2.55
C SER A 86 -44.21 -36.44 -1.65
N ARG A 87 -43.57 -36.46 -0.48
CA ARG A 87 -43.72 -37.55 0.49
C ARG A 87 -45.09 -37.52 1.14
N ILE A 88 -45.59 -36.34 1.53
CA ILE A 88 -46.96 -36.19 2.07
C ILE A 88 -47.99 -36.61 1.02
N GLN A 89 -47.84 -36.16 -0.23
CA GLN A 89 -48.73 -36.54 -1.33
C GLN A 89 -48.85 -38.05 -1.47
N ARG A 90 -47.70 -38.74 -1.54
CA ARG A 90 -47.65 -40.20 -1.65
C ARG A 90 -48.29 -40.90 -0.46
N GLN A 91 -48.14 -40.35 0.75
CA GLN A 91 -48.75 -40.91 1.95
C GLN A 91 -50.27 -40.73 1.96
N LEU A 92 -50.79 -39.61 1.47
CA LEU A 92 -52.23 -39.38 1.27
C LEU A 92 -52.81 -40.37 0.25
N GLU A 93 -52.12 -40.60 -0.87
CA GLU A 93 -52.52 -41.60 -1.87
C GLU A 93 -52.61 -43.02 -1.29
N ILE A 94 -51.66 -43.41 -0.42
CA ILE A 94 -51.68 -44.72 0.27
C ILE A 94 -52.92 -44.86 1.16
N THR A 95 -53.37 -43.77 1.78
CA THR A 95 -54.61 -43.75 2.58
C THR A 95 -55.89 -43.66 1.76
N GLY A 96 -55.77 -43.66 0.43
CA GLY A 96 -56.90 -43.62 -0.50
C GLY A 96 -57.41 -42.21 -0.81
N ARG A 97 -56.69 -41.16 -0.40
CA ARG A 97 -57.01 -39.76 -0.71
C ARG A 97 -56.11 -39.28 -1.83
N ALA A 98 -56.63 -39.27 -3.06
CA ALA A 98 -55.98 -38.59 -4.16
C ALA A 98 -56.00 -37.07 -3.88
N THR A 99 -54.87 -36.40 -4.04
CA THR A 99 -54.74 -34.95 -3.79
C THR A 99 -53.87 -34.37 -4.89
N THR A 100 -54.38 -33.35 -5.56
CA THR A 100 -53.62 -32.62 -6.58
C THR A 100 -52.50 -31.79 -5.94
N ASP A 101 -51.53 -31.35 -6.74
CA ASP A 101 -50.41 -30.55 -6.22
C ASP A 101 -50.87 -29.21 -5.63
N ASP A 102 -51.87 -28.58 -6.26
CA ASP A 102 -52.47 -27.31 -5.83
C ASP A 102 -53.28 -27.48 -4.53
N GLU A 103 -54.11 -28.51 -4.44
CA GLU A 103 -54.85 -28.83 -3.21
C GLU A 103 -53.89 -29.13 -2.05
N LEU A 104 -52.80 -29.85 -2.32
CA LEU A 104 -51.81 -30.13 -1.28
C LEU A 104 -51.08 -28.86 -0.81
N GLU A 105 -50.78 -27.95 -1.72
CA GLU A 105 -50.20 -26.64 -1.37
C GLU A 105 -51.15 -25.84 -0.48
N GLU A 106 -52.43 -25.77 -0.83
CA GLU A 106 -53.45 -25.09 -0.03
C GLU A 106 -53.58 -25.72 1.37
N MET A 107 -53.51 -27.05 1.47
CA MET A 107 -53.50 -27.77 2.76
C MET A 107 -52.28 -27.43 3.61
N LEU A 108 -51.10 -27.21 3.00
CA LEU A 108 -49.88 -26.80 3.70
C LEU A 108 -49.98 -25.33 4.17
N GLU A 109 -50.52 -24.45 3.34
CA GLU A 109 -50.69 -23.02 3.65
C GLU A 109 -51.65 -22.76 4.81
N GLN A 110 -52.67 -23.61 4.98
CA GLN A 110 -53.62 -23.52 6.08
C GLN A 110 -52.97 -23.72 7.46
N GLY A 111 -51.77 -24.32 7.52
CA GLY A 111 -50.99 -24.50 8.75
C GLY A 111 -51.65 -25.42 9.80
N ASN A 112 -52.77 -26.06 9.47
CA ASN A 112 -53.53 -26.91 10.36
C ASN A 112 -53.27 -28.39 10.03
N SER A 113 -52.51 -29.07 10.89
CA SER A 113 -52.19 -30.51 10.72
C SER A 113 -53.43 -31.40 10.70
N ALA A 114 -54.55 -30.97 11.29
CA ALA A 114 -55.80 -31.72 11.28
C ALA A 114 -56.38 -31.88 9.86
N VAL A 115 -56.03 -30.99 8.92
CA VAL A 115 -56.49 -31.05 7.53
C VAL A 115 -56.03 -32.34 6.83
N PHE A 116 -54.89 -32.90 7.26
CA PHE A 116 -54.38 -34.20 6.81
C PHE A 116 -55.10 -35.38 7.48
N THR A 117 -55.60 -35.22 8.71
CA THR A 117 -56.37 -36.26 9.43
C THR A 117 -57.80 -36.40 8.91
N GLN A 118 -58.33 -35.36 8.27
CA GLN A 118 -59.72 -35.31 7.84
C GLN A 118 -59.98 -36.34 6.71
N GLY A 119 -60.77 -37.36 7.01
CA GLY A 119 -61.15 -38.42 6.06
C GLY A 119 -60.26 -39.68 6.09
N ILE A 120 -59.21 -39.73 6.91
CA ILE A 120 -58.41 -40.95 7.10
C ILE A 120 -59.03 -41.81 8.21
N ILE A 121 -59.46 -43.02 7.87
CA ILE A 121 -59.99 -43.99 8.84
C ILE A 121 -58.81 -44.54 9.68
N MET A 122 -58.69 -44.08 10.93
CA MET A 122 -57.59 -44.45 11.85
C MET A 122 -57.71 -45.86 12.48
N GLU A 123 -58.47 -46.76 11.85
CA GLU A 123 -58.75 -48.10 12.39
C GLU A 123 -57.56 -49.06 12.26
N THR A 124 -56.66 -48.81 11.30
CA THR A 124 -55.48 -49.67 11.08
C THR A 124 -54.21 -49.05 11.67
N GLN A 125 -53.30 -49.91 12.15
CA GLN A 125 -51.97 -49.49 12.61
C GLN A 125 -51.18 -48.80 11.48
N GLN A 126 -51.41 -49.22 10.24
CA GLN A 126 -50.81 -48.62 9.05
C GLN A 126 -51.27 -47.17 8.85
N ALA A 127 -52.58 -46.89 8.96
CA ALA A 127 -53.10 -45.52 8.85
C ALA A 127 -52.53 -44.60 9.94
N LYS A 128 -52.36 -45.11 11.17
CA LYS A 128 -51.73 -44.36 12.26
C LYS A 128 -50.27 -44.02 11.97
N GLN A 129 -49.50 -44.98 11.43
CA GLN A 129 -48.11 -44.74 11.05
C GLN A 129 -47.99 -43.73 9.91
N THR A 130 -48.84 -43.86 8.89
CA THR A 130 -48.87 -42.92 7.76
C THR A 130 -49.20 -41.51 8.23
N LEU A 131 -50.14 -41.35 9.17
CA LEU A 131 -50.47 -40.05 9.73
C LEU A 131 -49.30 -39.45 10.51
N ALA A 132 -48.64 -40.22 11.37
CA ALA A 132 -47.45 -39.76 12.11
C ALA A 132 -46.31 -39.32 11.17
N ASP A 133 -46.14 -40.03 10.04
CA ASP A 133 -45.17 -39.65 9.01
C ASP A 133 -45.56 -38.33 8.33
N ILE A 134 -46.84 -38.12 8.02
CA ILE A 134 -47.34 -36.85 7.43
C ILE A 134 -47.11 -35.69 8.40
N GLU A 135 -47.50 -35.84 9.67
CA GLU A 135 -47.32 -34.81 10.70
C GLU A 135 -45.85 -34.45 10.88
N ALA A 136 -44.96 -35.44 10.92
CA ALA A 136 -43.53 -35.21 11.01
C ALA A 136 -42.98 -34.42 9.80
N ARG A 137 -43.45 -34.71 8.58
CA ARG A 137 -43.02 -33.97 7.38
C ARG A 137 -43.60 -32.57 7.30
N HIS A 138 -44.84 -32.39 7.74
CA HIS A 138 -45.45 -31.07 7.85
C HIS A 138 -44.66 -30.18 8.84
N ALA A 139 -44.25 -30.74 9.98
CA ALA A 139 -43.38 -30.03 10.93
C ALA A 139 -42.02 -29.65 10.31
N ASP A 140 -41.43 -30.52 9.49
CA ASP A 140 -40.20 -30.20 8.75
C ASP A 140 -40.44 -29.03 7.75
N ILE A 141 -41.55 -29.04 7.01
CA ILE A 141 -41.91 -27.96 6.07
C ILE A 141 -42.04 -26.61 6.81
N ILE A 142 -42.74 -26.57 7.95
CA ILE A 142 -42.88 -25.33 8.74
C ILE A 142 -41.51 -24.78 9.18
N LYS A 143 -40.59 -25.65 9.61
CA LYS A 143 -39.23 -25.26 9.98
C LYS A 143 -38.47 -24.68 8.78
N LEU A 144 -38.60 -25.31 7.61
CA LEU A 144 -37.97 -24.84 6.38
C LEU A 144 -38.54 -23.48 5.95
N GLU A 145 -39.85 -23.31 5.94
CA GLU A 145 -40.49 -22.03 5.56
C GLU A 145 -40.10 -20.90 6.51
N THR A 146 -39.96 -21.20 7.81
CA THR A 146 -39.44 -20.23 8.79
C THR A 146 -38.00 -19.87 8.47
N SER A 147 -37.15 -20.85 8.17
CA SER A 147 -35.77 -20.58 7.76
C SER A 147 -35.68 -19.81 6.44
N ILE A 148 -36.52 -20.11 5.44
CA ILE A 148 -36.56 -19.42 4.15
C ILE A 148 -37.00 -17.96 4.34
N ARG A 149 -37.98 -17.69 5.20
CA ARG A 149 -38.36 -16.31 5.56
C ARG A 149 -37.19 -15.54 6.18
N GLU A 150 -36.44 -16.16 7.09
CA GLU A 150 -35.25 -15.53 7.68
C GLU A 150 -34.15 -15.27 6.63
N LEU A 151 -33.96 -16.18 5.67
CA LEU A 151 -33.06 -15.98 4.53
C LEU A 151 -33.51 -14.81 3.66
N HIS A 152 -34.81 -14.71 3.39
CA HIS A 152 -35.39 -13.62 2.62
C HIS A 152 -35.12 -12.26 3.29
N ASP A 153 -35.33 -12.15 4.61
CA ASP A 153 -35.01 -10.94 5.35
C ASP A 153 -33.51 -10.58 5.25
N MET A 154 -32.63 -11.58 5.29
CA MET A 154 -31.21 -11.36 5.04
C MET A 154 -30.90 -10.93 3.60
N PHE A 155 -31.60 -11.47 2.58
CA PHE A 155 -31.42 -11.04 1.20
C PHE A 155 -31.89 -9.62 0.96
N MET A 156 -33.01 -9.19 1.56
CA MET A 156 -33.48 -7.80 1.45
C MET A 156 -32.46 -6.83 2.05
N ASP A 157 -31.89 -7.17 3.21
CA ASP A 157 -30.79 -6.43 3.84
C ASP A 157 -29.54 -6.35 2.93
N MET A 158 -29.21 -7.46 2.24
CA MET A 158 -28.00 -7.58 1.41
C MET A 158 -28.17 -7.10 -0.03
N ALA A 159 -29.40 -6.96 -0.54
CA ALA A 159 -29.67 -6.50 -1.89
C ALA A 159 -29.23 -5.04 -2.06
N MET A 160 -29.52 -4.18 -1.08
CA MET A 160 -29.03 -2.79 -1.04
C MET A 160 -27.49 -2.72 -0.97
N LEU A 161 -26.89 -3.68 -0.27
CA LEU A 161 -25.43 -3.78 -0.18
C LEU A 161 -24.82 -4.08 -1.55
N VAL A 162 -25.31 -5.09 -2.25
CA VAL A 162 -24.68 -5.55 -3.50
C VAL A 162 -24.93 -4.60 -4.68
N GLU A 163 -26.10 -3.95 -4.74
CA GLU A 163 -26.47 -3.05 -5.85
C GLU A 163 -25.61 -1.78 -5.89
N SER A 164 -25.25 -1.20 -4.74
CA SER A 164 -24.39 -0.01 -4.65
C SER A 164 -22.91 -0.26 -4.98
N GLN A 165 -22.48 -1.52 -5.10
CA GLN A 165 -21.06 -1.90 -5.16
C GLN A 165 -20.50 -2.14 -6.57
N GLY A 166 -21.36 -2.22 -7.60
CA GLY A 166 -20.95 -2.46 -8.99
C GLY A 166 -19.99 -1.41 -9.54
N GLU A 167 -20.22 -0.12 -9.23
CA GLU A 167 -19.34 0.97 -9.70
C GLU A 167 -18.00 1.06 -8.96
N MET A 168 -17.90 0.50 -7.75
CA MET A 168 -16.71 0.70 -6.90
C MET A 168 -15.58 -0.29 -7.21
N ILE A 169 -15.91 -1.52 -7.61
CA ILE A 169 -14.93 -2.54 -8.02
C ILE A 169 -14.12 -2.05 -9.23
N ASP A 170 -14.79 -1.49 -10.24
CA ASP A 170 -14.12 -0.95 -11.45
C ASP A 170 -13.18 0.21 -11.10
N ARG A 171 -13.54 1.04 -10.11
CA ARG A 171 -12.65 2.11 -9.61
C ARG A 171 -11.45 1.58 -8.84
N ILE A 172 -11.50 0.38 -8.28
CA ILE A 172 -10.38 -0.22 -7.53
C ILE A 172 -9.34 -0.79 -8.49
N GLU A 173 -9.75 -1.50 -9.54
CA GLU A 173 -8.81 -1.98 -10.57
C GLU A 173 -8.06 -0.80 -11.18
N TYR A 174 -8.82 0.26 -11.50
CA TYR A 174 -8.27 1.56 -11.90
C TYR A 174 -7.30 2.14 -10.86
N HIS A 175 -7.66 2.18 -9.58
CA HIS A 175 -6.82 2.80 -8.55
C HIS A 175 -5.61 1.97 -8.09
N VAL A 176 -5.65 0.65 -8.20
CA VAL A 176 -4.52 -0.26 -7.96
C VAL A 176 -3.54 -0.15 -9.12
N GLU A 177 -4.03 -0.10 -10.36
CA GLU A 177 -3.22 0.20 -11.55
C GLU A 177 -2.48 1.53 -11.38
N HIS A 178 -3.18 2.60 -10.98
CA HIS A 178 -2.56 3.91 -10.79
C HIS A 178 -1.62 3.98 -9.57
N ALA A 179 -1.83 3.14 -8.55
CA ALA A 179 -0.89 3.06 -7.41
C ALA A 179 0.49 2.55 -7.84
N VAL A 180 0.53 1.63 -8.80
CA VAL A 180 1.79 1.17 -9.42
C VAL A 180 2.47 2.34 -10.14
N ASP A 181 1.72 3.15 -10.88
CA ASP A 181 2.24 4.32 -11.59
C ASP A 181 2.81 5.38 -10.63
N TYR A 182 2.14 5.65 -9.50
CA TYR A 182 2.65 6.57 -8.48
C TYR A 182 3.94 6.07 -7.84
N VAL A 183 4.04 4.78 -7.51
CA VAL A 183 5.26 4.19 -6.94
C VAL A 183 6.39 4.20 -7.96
N GLN A 184 6.10 3.93 -9.23
CA GLN A 184 7.06 4.00 -10.32
C GLN A 184 7.58 5.42 -10.51
N THR A 185 6.69 6.41 -10.51
CA THR A 185 7.05 7.84 -10.61
C THR A 185 7.88 8.29 -9.41
N ALA A 186 7.48 7.94 -8.19
CA ALA A 186 8.25 8.23 -6.97
C ALA A 186 9.65 7.57 -7.00
N THR A 187 9.76 6.35 -7.54
CA THR A 187 11.04 5.67 -7.73
C THR A 187 11.93 6.39 -8.75
N GLN A 188 11.34 6.94 -9.81
CA GLN A 188 12.08 7.74 -10.78
C GLN A 188 12.53 9.08 -10.19
N ASP A 189 11.68 9.75 -9.42
CA ASP A 189 12.00 11.05 -8.82
C ASP A 189 13.03 10.93 -7.70
N THR A 190 12.99 9.86 -6.90
CA THR A 190 14.07 9.55 -5.94
C THR A 190 15.40 9.28 -6.64
N LYS A 191 15.41 8.58 -7.79
CA LYS A 191 16.61 8.42 -8.62
C LYS A 191 17.13 9.76 -9.15
N LYS A 192 16.26 10.67 -9.60
CA LYS A 192 16.66 12.03 -10.03
C LYS A 192 17.20 12.84 -8.86
N ALA A 193 16.55 12.79 -7.70
CA ALA A 193 16.99 13.46 -6.49
C ALA A 193 18.39 13.01 -6.05
N LEU A 194 18.68 11.71 -6.10
CA LEU A 194 20.03 11.17 -5.84
C LEU A 194 21.07 11.70 -6.84
N LYS A 195 20.72 11.82 -8.14
CA LYS A 195 21.61 12.41 -9.15
C LYS A 195 21.86 13.89 -8.93
N TYR A 196 20.86 14.65 -8.49
CA TYR A 196 21.04 16.06 -8.16
C TYR A 196 21.88 16.24 -6.89
N GLN A 197 21.66 15.40 -5.88
CA GLN A 197 22.46 15.38 -4.68
C GLN A 197 23.94 15.09 -4.97
N SER A 198 24.25 14.10 -5.81
CA SER A 198 25.64 13.76 -6.15
C SER A 198 26.33 14.89 -6.94
N LYS A 199 25.63 15.51 -7.89
CA LYS A 199 26.13 16.69 -8.62
C LYS A 199 26.42 17.88 -7.70
N ALA A 200 25.50 18.18 -6.77
CA ALA A 200 25.67 19.26 -5.82
C ALA A 200 26.87 19.03 -4.88
N ARG A 201 27.09 17.79 -4.41
CA ARG A 201 28.29 17.44 -3.63
C ARG A 201 29.59 17.68 -4.40
N ARG A 202 29.66 17.22 -5.66
CA ARG A 202 30.84 17.42 -6.51
C ARG A 202 31.13 18.90 -6.78
N GLN A 203 30.08 19.72 -6.90
CA GLN A 203 30.23 21.16 -7.06
C GLN A 203 30.77 21.82 -5.79
N GLY A 204 30.30 21.41 -4.61
CA GLY A 204 30.86 21.84 -3.32
C GLY A 204 32.35 21.54 -3.20
N GLU A 205 32.76 20.30 -3.48
CA GLU A 205 34.18 19.90 -3.46
C GLU A 205 35.07 20.71 -4.42
N LEU A 206 34.52 21.13 -5.56
CA LEU A 206 35.24 21.97 -6.52
C LEU A 206 35.38 23.40 -6.01
N ILE A 207 34.34 23.96 -5.38
CA ILE A 207 34.37 25.29 -4.76
C ILE A 207 35.40 25.30 -3.65
N ASP A 208 35.37 24.34 -2.73
CA ASP A 208 36.33 24.22 -1.63
C ASP A 208 37.79 24.17 -2.14
N ARG A 209 38.02 23.45 -3.24
CA ARG A 209 39.35 23.38 -3.88
C ARG A 209 39.79 24.70 -4.49
N ILE A 210 38.87 25.43 -5.15
CA ILE A 210 39.17 26.74 -5.72
C ILE A 210 39.48 27.73 -4.61
N GLU A 211 38.68 27.76 -3.54
CA GLU A 211 38.92 28.61 -2.38
C GLU A 211 40.30 28.34 -1.77
N TYR A 212 40.67 27.07 -1.59
CA TYR A 212 42.00 26.69 -1.12
C TYR A 212 43.13 27.26 -1.98
N HIS A 213 43.04 27.13 -3.31
CA HIS A 213 44.05 27.68 -4.22
C HIS A 213 44.08 29.22 -4.24
N VAL A 214 42.92 29.87 -4.11
CA VAL A 214 42.82 31.33 -4.03
C VAL A 214 43.45 31.85 -2.74
N THR A 215 43.23 31.17 -1.61
CA THR A 215 43.89 31.51 -0.33
C THR A 215 45.40 31.39 -0.45
N GLN A 216 45.91 30.28 -0.98
CA GLN A 216 47.35 30.12 -1.20
C GLN A 216 47.93 31.23 -2.09
N ALA A 217 47.27 31.55 -3.21
CA ALA A 217 47.72 32.60 -4.10
C ALA A 217 47.76 33.98 -3.41
N THR A 218 46.77 34.27 -2.57
CA THR A 218 46.73 35.50 -1.77
C THR A 218 47.93 35.57 -0.82
N ASP A 219 48.24 34.47 -0.12
CA ASP A 219 49.37 34.41 0.81
C ASP A 219 50.71 34.68 0.10
N TYR A 220 50.92 34.13 -1.10
CA TYR A 220 52.12 34.38 -1.89
C TYR A 220 52.24 35.84 -2.34
N VAL A 221 51.13 36.46 -2.74
CA VAL A 221 51.11 37.88 -3.14
C VAL A 221 51.40 38.79 -1.95
N ASP A 222 50.82 38.49 -0.79
CA ASP A 222 51.06 39.25 0.43
C ASP A 222 52.52 39.13 0.90
N TYR A 223 53.10 37.92 0.82
CA TYR A 223 54.52 37.72 1.06
C TYR A 223 55.38 38.55 0.10
N GLY A 224 55.11 38.49 -1.21
CA GLY A 224 55.81 39.29 -2.21
C GLY A 224 55.70 40.80 -1.96
N ARG A 225 54.54 41.27 -1.51
CA ARG A 225 54.31 42.68 -1.16
C ARG A 225 55.17 43.13 0.00
N VAL A 226 55.32 42.30 1.03
CA VAL A 226 56.20 42.57 2.18
C VAL A 226 57.65 42.67 1.74
N GLU A 227 58.11 41.76 0.87
CA GLU A 227 59.48 41.77 0.36
C GLU A 227 59.77 42.99 -0.53
N ILE A 228 58.84 43.39 -1.40
CA ILE A 228 58.96 44.62 -2.20
C ILE A 228 59.05 45.86 -1.30
N ARG A 229 58.25 45.90 -0.22
CA ARG A 229 58.32 47.00 0.75
C ARG A 229 59.69 47.08 1.42
N LYS A 230 60.23 45.95 1.88
CA LYS A 230 61.60 45.89 2.45
C LYS A 230 62.64 46.38 1.43
N ALA A 231 62.57 45.93 0.18
CA ALA A 231 63.45 46.38 -0.89
C ALA A 231 63.38 47.90 -1.11
N GLY A 232 62.17 48.49 -1.07
CA GLY A 232 61.95 49.93 -1.14
C GLY A 232 62.60 50.71 0.01
N GLU A 233 62.52 50.19 1.24
CA GLU A 233 63.18 50.77 2.42
C GLU A 233 64.70 50.74 2.30
N TYR A 234 65.27 49.61 1.83
CA TYR A 234 66.70 49.50 1.56
C TYR A 234 67.16 50.50 0.49
N ALA A 235 66.40 50.61 -0.61
CA ALA A 235 66.69 51.57 -1.67
C ALA A 235 66.63 53.03 -1.18
N ALA A 236 65.66 53.37 -0.32
CA ALA A 236 65.54 54.70 0.27
C ALA A 236 66.70 55.04 1.23
N LYS A 237 67.12 54.06 2.05
CA LYS A 237 68.31 54.18 2.91
C LYS A 237 69.56 54.42 2.06
N ALA A 238 69.76 53.64 0.99
CA ALA A 238 70.87 53.81 0.06
C ALA A 238 70.88 55.21 -0.60
N ARG A 239 69.72 55.72 -1.05
CA ARG A 239 69.59 57.08 -1.60
C ARG A 239 70.00 58.16 -0.61
N LYS A 240 69.60 58.07 0.66
CA LYS A 240 70.00 59.03 1.71
C LYS A 240 71.52 59.01 1.93
N VAL A 241 72.14 57.83 1.96
CA VAL A 241 73.60 57.69 2.09
C VAL A 241 74.32 58.35 0.91
N MET A 242 73.87 58.10 -0.32
CA MET A 242 74.42 58.74 -1.52
C MET A 242 74.34 60.28 -1.47
N LEU A 243 73.20 60.84 -1.06
CA LEU A 243 73.03 62.30 -0.94
C LEU A 243 73.97 62.91 0.11
N HIS A 244 74.20 62.18 1.20
CA HIS A 244 75.12 62.60 2.26
C HIS A 244 76.59 62.55 1.82
N ILE A 245 76.95 61.62 0.93
CA ILE A 245 78.28 61.56 0.30
C ILE A 245 78.48 62.74 -0.65
N GLN A 246 77.48 63.10 -1.45
CA GLN A 246 77.57 64.20 -2.43
C GLN A 246 77.68 65.61 -1.79
N THR A 247 77.21 65.79 -0.56
CA THR A 247 77.14 67.09 0.12
C THR A 247 78.37 67.45 0.98
N LYS A 248 79.43 66.60 1.01
CA LYS A 248 80.69 66.87 1.74
C LYS A 248 81.85 67.21 0.79
N PRO A 249 82.29 68.48 0.68
CA PRO A 249 83.22 68.92 -0.39
C PRO A 249 84.69 68.47 -0.26
N ARG A 250 85.11 67.77 0.80
CA ARG A 250 86.54 67.50 1.07
C ARG A 250 86.98 66.03 1.10
N LEU A 251 86.10 65.08 0.77
CA LEU A 251 86.49 63.66 0.60
C LEU A 251 86.12 63.05 -0.76
N SER A 252 85.52 63.80 -1.68
CA SER A 252 85.03 63.24 -2.95
C SER A 252 86.12 62.82 -3.94
N ARG A 253 87.32 63.41 -3.95
CA ARG A 253 88.31 63.07 -4.99
C ARG A 253 88.99 61.71 -4.82
N ARG A 254 88.98 61.09 -3.62
CA ARG A 254 89.63 59.79 -3.39
C ARG A 254 88.67 58.60 -3.37
N LEU A 255 87.40 58.82 -3.04
CA LEU A 255 86.37 57.75 -3.04
C LEU A 255 85.69 57.55 -4.40
N LEU A 256 85.52 58.61 -5.21
CA LEU A 256 84.93 58.48 -6.55
C LEU A 256 85.77 57.58 -7.48
N LEU A 257 87.09 57.53 -7.29
CA LEU A 257 87.96 56.68 -8.10
C LEU A 257 87.82 55.17 -7.78
N ASN A 258 87.36 54.82 -6.57
CA ASN A 258 87.15 53.42 -6.18
C ASN A 258 85.72 52.92 -6.49
N CYS A 259 84.74 53.82 -6.66
CA CYS A 259 83.37 53.43 -7.00
C CYS A 259 83.23 53.04 -8.48
N GLU A 260 83.96 53.69 -9.39
CA GLU A 260 84.00 53.27 -10.81
C GLU A 260 84.68 51.90 -11.00
N THR A 261 85.56 51.49 -10.08
CA THR A 261 86.18 50.14 -10.12
C THR A 261 85.23 49.05 -9.63
N LEU A 262 84.37 49.33 -8.65
CA LEU A 262 83.39 48.35 -8.12
C LEU A 262 82.15 48.20 -9.00
N GLN A 263 81.74 49.26 -9.70
CA GLN A 263 80.63 49.17 -10.66
C GLN A 263 80.98 48.35 -11.91
N ARG A 264 82.28 48.17 -12.20
CA ARG A 264 82.78 47.21 -13.19
C ARG A 264 82.86 45.76 -12.68
N PHE A 265 82.92 45.54 -11.36
CA PHE A 265 82.94 44.18 -10.80
C PHE A 265 81.54 43.58 -10.69
N TYR A 266 80.52 44.38 -10.39
CA TYR A 266 79.13 43.88 -10.27
C TYR A 266 78.45 43.52 -11.61
N TYR A 267 79.03 43.91 -12.75
CA TYR A 267 78.58 43.47 -14.07
C TYR A 267 79.30 42.20 -14.58
N CYS A 268 80.09 41.52 -13.73
CA CYS A 268 80.83 40.30 -14.09
C CYS A 268 80.52 39.05 -13.22
N THR A 269 79.43 39.06 -12.44
CA THR A 269 79.00 37.86 -11.65
C THR A 269 77.52 37.48 -11.84
N ASP A 270 76.92 37.79 -12.99
CA ASP A 270 75.59 37.26 -13.40
C ASP A 270 75.70 36.14 -14.46
N LEU A 271 76.73 35.29 -14.30
CA LEU A 271 76.80 33.96 -14.91
C LEU A 271 77.22 32.96 -13.82
N GLY A 272 76.24 32.37 -13.14
CA GLY A 272 76.43 31.32 -12.14
C GLY A 272 75.19 31.12 -11.29
N GLY A 273 74.36 30.13 -11.62
CA GLY A 273 72.98 29.99 -11.16
C GLY A 273 72.77 29.39 -9.77
N GLU A 274 71.50 29.32 -9.38
CA GLU A 274 70.97 28.25 -8.54
C GLU A 274 69.45 28.09 -8.72
N ALA A 275 69.00 26.86 -8.58
CA ALA A 275 67.79 26.27 -9.12
C ALA A 275 66.47 26.84 -8.56
N LEU A 276 65.50 27.03 -9.45
CA LEU A 276 64.09 26.86 -9.09
C LEU A 276 63.89 25.40 -8.67
N PRO A 277 63.21 25.10 -7.55
CA PRO A 277 62.87 23.73 -7.24
C PRO A 277 61.85 23.24 -8.28
N ASN A 278 62.36 22.45 -9.23
CA ASN A 278 61.59 21.47 -9.97
C ASN A 278 60.97 20.52 -8.93
N ARG A 279 59.70 20.72 -8.60
CA ARG A 279 58.86 19.66 -8.06
C ARG A 279 57.94 19.18 -9.17
N ASP A 280 58.39 18.11 -9.81
CA ASP A 280 57.61 17.05 -10.42
C ASP A 280 56.22 17.45 -10.93
N PHE A 281 56.18 18.05 -12.12
CA PHE A 281 55.10 17.80 -13.06
C PHE A 281 55.36 16.44 -13.74
N SER A 282 55.07 15.35 -13.05
CA SER A 282 54.86 14.06 -13.71
C SER A 282 53.96 13.16 -12.87
N ASN A 283 52.93 12.65 -13.53
CA ASN A 283 52.12 11.47 -13.21
C ASN A 283 51.05 11.60 -12.10
N ASN A 284 49.83 11.99 -12.50
CA ASN A 284 48.73 11.01 -12.50
C ASN A 284 47.54 11.50 -13.35
N ILE A 285 47.62 11.27 -14.67
CA ILE A 285 46.42 11.08 -15.49
C ILE A 285 46.36 9.59 -15.77
N GLY A 286 45.55 8.88 -15.00
CA GLY A 286 45.24 7.47 -15.15
C GLY A 286 43.93 7.16 -14.42
N PRO A 287 43.03 6.35 -15.00
CA PRO A 287 41.59 6.54 -14.94
C PRO A 287 40.96 5.88 -13.71
N HIS A 288 39.77 6.33 -13.29
CA HIS A 288 38.61 5.47 -12.99
C HIS A 288 37.45 6.23 -12.32
N LEU A 289 36.24 5.92 -12.83
CA LEU A 289 34.89 6.05 -12.27
C LEU A 289 34.22 7.44 -12.21
#